data_AF-A0A2V5K646-F1
#
_entry.id   AF-A0A2V5K646-F1
#
_cell.length_a   1.000
_cell.length_b   1.000
_cell.length_c   1.000
_cell.angle_alpha   90.00
_cell.angle_beta   90.00
_cell.angle_gamma   90.00
#
_symmetry.space_group_name_H-M   'P 1'
#
loop_
_entity.id
_entity.type
_entity.pdbx_description
1 polymer ?
#
loop_
_entity_poly.entity_id
_entity_poly.type
_entity_poly.pdbx_seq_one_letter_code
_entity_poly.pdbx_strand_id
1 'polypeptide(L)'
;MLNSQVLVLNRLWQAVNICSARRAFALVYAGHAQIVSSDEPNNFLTHDFESWRDLSANAPDHEVVTTISFKIRVPRVIVLLFFDRLPKK
;
A
#
# COMPACT_ATOMS: atom_id res chain seq x y z
N MET A 1 8.62 -12.02 -1.79
CA MET A 1 7.57 -11.62 -0.84
C MET A 1 7.86 -10.28 -0.13
N LEU A 2 8.99 -10.06 0.57
CA LEU A 2 9.30 -8.73 1.19
C LEU A 2 10.00 -7.73 0.24
N ASN A 3 10.58 -8.22 -0.86
CA ASN A 3 11.14 -7.40 -1.95
C ASN A 3 10.14 -7.16 -3.08
N SER A 4 8.86 -7.48 -2.88
CA SER A 4 7.84 -7.19 -3.88
C SER A 4 7.80 -5.68 -4.15
N GLN A 5 7.74 -5.34 -5.43
CA GLN A 5 7.71 -3.96 -5.88
C GLN A 5 6.32 -3.38 -5.61
N VAL A 6 6.31 -2.24 -4.94
CA VAL A 6 5.12 -1.48 -4.57
C VAL A 6 5.19 -0.13 -5.25
N LEU A 7 4.16 0.19 -6.03
CA LEU A 7 4.03 1.48 -6.68
C LEU A 7 3.70 2.55 -5.66
N VAL A 8 4.43 3.66 -5.71
CA VAL A 8 4.19 4.83 -4.85
C VAL A 8 3.58 5.93 -5.71
N LEU A 9 2.40 6.38 -5.29
CA LEU A 9 1.67 7.48 -5.88
C LEU A 9 1.84 8.75 -5.01
N ASN A 10 1.80 9.92 -5.65
CA ASN A 10 1.58 11.19 -4.94
C ASN A 10 0.08 11.46 -4.75
N ARG A 11 -0.26 12.56 -4.07
CA ARG A 11 -1.66 12.99 -3.86
C ARG A 11 -2.43 13.25 -5.16
N LEU A 12 -1.73 13.49 -6.27
CA LEU A 12 -2.30 13.64 -7.62
C LEU A 12 -2.54 12.30 -8.32
N TRP A 13 -2.40 11.16 -7.62
CA TRP A 13 -2.55 9.81 -8.17
C TRP A 13 -1.56 9.48 -9.29
N GLN A 14 -0.41 10.15 -9.31
CA GLN A 14 0.64 9.91 -10.29
C GLN A 14 1.72 9.01 -9.70
N ALA A 15 2.20 8.05 -10.50
CA ALA A 15 3.34 7.22 -10.14
C ALA A 15 4.59 8.08 -9.97
N VAL A 16 5.13 8.13 -8.75
CA VAL A 16 6.32 8.92 -8.42
C VAL A 16 7.53 8.07 -8.08
N ASN A 17 7.34 6.84 -7.59
CA ASN A 17 8.43 5.95 -7.23
C ASN A 17 7.97 4.49 -7.17
N ILE A 18 8.91 3.56 -7.13
CA ILE A 18 8.68 2.15 -6.81
C ILE A 18 9.54 1.79 -5.59
N CYS A 19 8.93 1.22 -4.57
CA CYS A 19 9.62 0.81 -3.34
C CYS A 19 9.36 -0.65 -3.00
N SER A 20 10.10 -1.19 -2.03
CA SER A 20 9.82 -2.54 -1.52
C SER A 20 8.61 -2.54 -0.59
N ALA A 21 7.92 -3.67 -0.50
CA ALA A 21 6.80 -3.87 0.44
C ALA A 21 7.16 -3.46 1.87
N ARG A 22 8.39 -3.76 2.33
CA ARG A 22 8.89 -3.32 3.64
C ARG A 22 8.85 -1.80 3.81
N ARG A 23 9.32 -1.04 2.82
CA ARG A 23 9.32 0.42 2.86
C ARG A 23 7.92 0.99 2.79
N ALA A 24 7.06 0.38 1.97
CA ALA A 24 5.65 0.74 1.90
C ALA A 24 4.96 0.60 3.25
N PHE A 25 5.11 -0.55 3.93
CA PHE A 25 4.56 -0.74 5.26
C PHE A 25 5.10 0.27 6.27
N ALA A 26 6.39 0.60 6.24
CA ALA A 26 6.96 1.61 7.13
C ALA A 26 6.31 2.99 6.93
N LEU A 27 6.06 3.39 5.68
CA LEU A 27 5.41 4.68 5.36
C LEU A 27 3.95 4.72 5.81
N VAL A 28 3.21 3.63 5.60
CA VAL A 28 1.80 3.52 5.98
C VAL A 28 1.66 3.46 7.51
N TYR A 29 2.50 2.69 8.18
CA TYR A 29 2.53 2.60 9.64
C TYR A 29 2.91 3.94 10.30
N ALA A 30 3.80 4.71 9.67
CA ALA A 30 4.14 6.06 10.12
C ALA A 30 3.04 7.10 9.81
N GLY A 31 1.90 6.70 9.22
CA GLY A 31 0.80 7.59 8.85
C GLY A 31 1.09 8.50 7.65
N HIS A 32 2.21 8.30 6.94
CA HIS A 32 2.60 9.14 5.81
C HIS A 32 2.00 8.70 4.47
N ALA A 33 1.46 7.48 4.42
CA ALA A 33 0.90 6.90 3.22
C ALA A 33 -0.35 6.07 3.54
N GLN A 34 -1.19 5.86 2.52
CA GLN A 34 -2.30 4.92 2.57
C GLN A 34 -2.13 3.86 1.48
N ILE A 35 -2.66 2.68 1.73
CA ILE A 35 -2.65 1.56 0.79
C ILE A 35 -3.86 1.72 -0.13
N VAL A 36 -3.65 1.59 -1.43
CA VAL A 36 -4.72 1.64 -2.43
C VAL A 36 -5.13 0.21 -2.78
N SER A 37 -6.43 -0.08 -2.68
CA SER A 37 -7.04 -1.31 -3.19
C SER A 37 -8.17 -1.03 -4.15
N SER A 38 -8.43 -2.02 -5.00
CA SER A 38 -9.53 -2.03 -5.96
C SER A 38 -10.39 -3.24 -5.62
N ASP A 39 -11.59 -3.02 -5.10
CA ASP A 39 -12.57 -4.10 -4.87
C ASP A 39 -13.39 -4.37 -6.15
N GLU A 40 -13.53 -3.36 -7.01
CA GLU A 40 -14.27 -3.41 -8.27
C GLU A 40 -13.51 -2.65 -9.37
N PRO A 41 -13.78 -2.91 -10.67
CA PRO A 41 -13.03 -2.33 -11.80
C PRO A 41 -13.03 -0.79 -11.87
N ASN A 42 -13.81 -0.10 -11.02
CA ASN A 42 -13.87 1.36 -11.01
C ASN A 42 -13.96 1.97 -9.61
N ASN A 43 -13.66 1.21 -8.55
CA ASN A 43 -13.66 1.73 -7.18
C ASN A 43 -12.30 1.54 -6.53
N PHE A 44 -11.58 2.64 -6.34
CA PHE A 44 -10.31 2.67 -5.61
C PHE A 44 -10.58 3.17 -4.20
N LEU A 45 -10.24 2.32 -3.23
CA LEU A 45 -10.34 2.64 -1.81
C LEU A 45 -8.93 2.83 -1.26
N THR A 46 -8.78 3.81 -0.36
CA THR A 46 -7.55 4.00 0.40
C THR A 46 -7.74 3.53 1.82
N HIS A 47 -6.78 2.76 2.32
CA HIS A 47 -6.80 2.20 3.66
C HIS A 47 -5.54 2.62 4.42
N ASP A 48 -5.72 2.96 5.69
CA ASP A 48 -4.60 3.04 6.62
C ASP A 48 -4.11 1.63 7.01
N PHE A 49 -3.05 1.56 7.82
CA PHE A 49 -2.46 0.29 8.22
C PHE A 49 -3.46 -0.64 8.92
N GLU A 50 -4.27 -0.10 9.82
CA GLU A 50 -5.21 -0.87 10.63
C GLU A 50 -6.37 -1.39 9.78
N SER A 51 -7.01 -0.51 8.99
CA SER A 51 -8.08 -0.90 8.09
C SER A 51 -7.61 -1.92 7.05
N TRP A 52 -6.38 -1.77 6.55
CA TRP A 52 -5.80 -2.73 5.60
C TRP A 52 -5.54 -4.09 6.22
N ARG A 53 -5.04 -4.12 7.46
CA ARG A 53 -4.83 -5.36 8.22
C ARG A 53 -6.16 -6.09 8.41
N ASP A 54 -7.20 -5.38 8.81
CA ASP A 54 -8.50 -5.97 9.10
C ASP A 54 -9.19 -6.46 7.82
N LEU A 55 -9.09 -5.71 6.71
CA LEU A 55 -9.54 -6.14 5.38
C LEU A 55 -8.77 -7.37 4.90
N SER A 56 -7.47 -7.42 5.14
CA SER A 56 -6.62 -8.55 4.78
C SER A 56 -6.95 -9.84 5.53
N ALA A 57 -7.55 -9.77 6.73
CA ALA A 57 -7.92 -10.96 7.48
C ALA A 57 -9.10 -11.70 6.84
N ASN A 58 -9.97 -10.98 6.12
CA ASN A 58 -11.25 -11.50 5.64
C ASN A 58 -11.24 -12.06 4.22
N ALA A 59 -10.12 -11.96 3.49
CA ALA A 59 -10.16 -12.15 2.05
C ALA A 59 -9.04 -13.11 1.54
N PRO A 60 -9.39 -14.36 1.18
CA PRO A 60 -8.46 -15.49 1.04
C PRO A 60 -7.64 -15.54 -0.26
N ASP A 61 -7.92 -14.70 -1.25
CA ASP A 61 -7.49 -14.92 -2.65
C ASP A 61 -6.44 -13.92 -3.21
N HIS A 62 -5.60 -13.32 -2.35
CA HIS A 62 -4.57 -12.36 -2.78
C HIS A 62 -3.19 -12.78 -2.29
N GLU A 63 -2.10 -12.30 -2.93
CA GLU A 63 -0.72 -12.51 -2.45
C GLU A 63 -0.57 -11.98 -1.01
N VAL A 64 -0.70 -12.89 -0.04
CA VAL A 64 -0.57 -12.61 1.38
C VAL A 64 0.87 -12.83 1.80
N VAL A 65 1.45 -11.86 2.51
CA VAL A 65 2.69 -12.08 3.27
C VAL A 65 2.32 -12.67 4.63
N THR A 66 2.76 -13.90 4.85
CA THR A 66 2.79 -14.53 6.17
C THR A 66 3.92 -13.90 6.97
N THR A 67 3.55 -13.04 7.92
CA THR A 67 4.46 -12.59 8.98
C THR A 67 4.33 -13.56 10.16
N ILE A 68 5.35 -13.62 11.02
CA ILE A 68 5.44 -14.53 12.18
C ILE A 68 4.23 -14.37 13.13
N SER A 69 3.59 -13.20 13.15
CA SER A 69 2.48 -12.87 14.05
C SER A 69 1.13 -12.64 13.35
N PHE A 70 1.08 -12.47 12.03
CA PHE A 70 -0.17 -12.21 11.29
C PHE A 70 0.01 -12.34 9.77
N LYS A 71 -1.12 -12.53 9.08
CA LYS A 71 -1.23 -12.57 7.62
C LYS A 71 -1.69 -11.20 7.13
N ILE A 72 -0.88 -10.52 6.31
CA ILE A 72 -1.23 -9.23 5.72
C ILE A 72 -0.97 -9.25 4.21
N ARG A 73 -1.91 -8.73 3.43
CA ARG A 73 -1.79 -8.57 1.98
C ARG A 73 -0.67 -7.61 1.67
N VAL A 74 0.16 -7.97 0.68
CA VAL A 74 1.18 -7.05 0.19
C VAL A 74 0.49 -5.89 -0.52
N PRO A 75 0.66 -4.64 -0.07
CA PRO A 75 0.15 -3.50 -0.80
C PRO A 75 0.86 -3.45 -2.16
N ARG A 76 0.11 -3.46 -3.26
CA ARG A 76 0.70 -3.27 -4.59
C ARG A 76 0.89 -1.80 -4.93
N VAL A 77 0.08 -0.95 -4.32
CA VAL A 77 0.05 0.49 -4.55
C VAL A 77 -0.14 1.21 -3.22
N ILE A 78 0.64 2.27 -2.99
CA ILE A 78 0.44 3.20 -1.88
C ILE A 78 0.35 4.63 -2.41
N VAL A 79 -0.37 5.49 -1.72
CA VAL A 79 -0.44 6.93 -1.99
C VAL A 79 0.12 7.71 -0.81
N LEU A 80 1.03 8.65 -1.09
CA LEU A 80 1.60 9.53 -0.07
C LEU A 80 0.60 10.63 0.30
N LEU A 81 0.35 10.81 1.59
CA LEU A 81 -0.62 11.80 2.10
C LEU A 81 -0.05 13.21 2.22
N PHE A 82 1.27 13.33 2.38
CA PHE A 82 1.95 14.61 2.65
C PHE A 82 2.93 15.02 1.53
N PHE A 83 2.99 14.26 0.45
CA PHE A 83 3.95 14.50 -0.63
C PHE A 83 3.25 15.05 -1.87
N ASP A 84 3.29 16.39 -2.01
CA ASP A 84 2.79 17.13 -3.19
C ASP A 84 3.88 17.39 -4.24
N ARG A 85 5.12 16.94 -4.01
CA ARG A 85 6.22 17.20 -4.94
C ARG A 85 6.24 16.15 -6.04
N LEU A 86 6.24 16.59 -7.30
CA LEU A 86 6.58 15.73 -8.43
C LEU A 86 8.04 15.26 -8.30
N PRO A 87 8.38 14.01 -8.66
CA PRO A 87 9.77 13.58 -8.71
C PRO A 87 10.51 14.51 -9.67
N LYS A 88 11.50 15.24 -9.14
CA LYS A 88 12.48 15.90 -10.00
C LYS A 88 13.42 14.80 -10.50
N LYS A 89 13.47 14.66 -11.83
CA LYS A 89 14.33 13.75 -12.57
C LYS A 89 15.76 13.75 -12.05
#